data_AF-A0A519CLU2-F1
#
_entry.id   AF-A0A519CLU2-F1
#
_cell.length_a   1.000
_cell.length_b   1.000
_cell.length_c   1.000
_cell.angle_alpha   90.00
_cell.angle_beta   90.00
_cell.angle_gamma   90.00
#
_symmetry.space_group_name_H-M   'P 1'
#
loop_
_entity.id
_entity.type
_entity.pdbx_description
1 polymer ?
#
loop_
_entity_poly.entity_id
_entity_poly.type
_entity_poly.pdbx_seq_one_letter_code
_entity_poly.pdbx_strand_id
1 'polypeptide(L)' 'LYFSASDGSSGRELWAHDISNSSTWRVADINSGASDSSPGYYMAILVGDTLYFNAYDGSSGYELWAMDIEHSIIYD' A
#
# COMPACT_ATOMS: atom_id res chain seq x y z
N LEU A 1 -1.26 8.02 5.70
CA LEU A 1 -1.09 6.68 6.33
C LEU A 1 -1.15 5.64 5.23
N TYR A 2 -0.23 4.66 5.21
CA TYR A 2 -0.26 3.53 4.28
C TYR A 2 -0.46 2.23 5.05
N PHE A 3 -1.31 1.33 4.56
CA PHE A 3 -1.71 0.10 5.26
C PHE A 3 -2.28 -0.96 4.31
N SER A 4 -2.28 -2.22 4.77
CA SER A 4 -2.96 -3.33 4.08
C SER A 4 -4.44 -3.35 4.45
N ALA A 5 -5.34 -3.35 3.48
CA ALA A 5 -6.79 -3.46 3.70
C ALA A 5 -7.52 -4.10 2.52
N SER A 6 -8.78 -4.48 2.73
CA SER A 6 -9.71 -4.99 1.71
C SER A 6 -11.01 -4.21 1.80
N ASP A 7 -11.67 -4.00 0.65
CA ASP A 7 -13.00 -3.40 0.54
C ASP A 7 -14.14 -4.43 0.55
N GLY A 8 -13.82 -5.71 0.74
CA GLY A 8 -14.77 -6.84 0.70
C GLY A 8 -15.10 -7.35 -0.70
N SER A 9 -14.65 -6.67 -1.76
CA SER A 9 -14.76 -7.12 -3.16
C SER A 9 -13.43 -7.60 -3.74
N SER A 10 -12.34 -7.00 -3.28
CA SER A 10 -10.97 -7.35 -3.65
C SER A 10 -10.23 -7.97 -2.47
N GLY A 11 -9.12 -8.65 -2.74
CA GLY A 11 -8.22 -9.10 -1.68
C GLY A 11 -7.60 -7.95 -0.88
N ARG A 12 -6.76 -8.29 0.09
CA ARG A 12 -5.97 -7.31 0.84
C ARG A 12 -4.88 -6.71 -0.05
N GLU A 13 -5.06 -5.43 -0.34
CA GLU A 13 -4.20 -4.61 -1.20
C GLU A 13 -3.56 -3.44 -0.44
N LEU A 14 -2.81 -2.57 -1.15
CA LEU A 14 -2.18 -1.39 -0.56
C LEU A 14 -3.17 -0.22 -0.54
N TRP A 15 -3.40 0.35 0.64
CA TRP A 15 -4.31 1.46 0.87
C TRP A 15 -3.61 2.66 1.47
N ALA A 16 -4.16 3.83 1.17
CA ALA A 16 -3.78 5.09 1.77
C ALA A 16 -4.97 5.76 2.44
N HIS A 17 -4.68 6.47 3.52
CA HIS A 17 -5.60 7.38 4.17
C HIS A 17 -4.92 8.73 4.37
N ASP A 18 -5.55 9.79 3.87
CA ASP A 18 -5.13 11.17 4.07
C ASP A 18 -5.97 11.77 5.19
N ILE A 19 -5.31 12.03 6.31
CA ILE A 19 -5.95 12.60 7.50
C ILE A 19 -6.38 14.06 7.29
N SER A 20 -5.81 14.77 6.32
CA SER A 20 -6.11 16.18 6.08
C SER A 20 -7.50 16.38 5.47
N ASN A 21 -7.94 15.44 4.64
CA ASN A 21 -9.24 15.47 3.97
C ASN A 21 -10.11 14.25 4.28
N SER A 22 -9.66 13.38 5.19
CA SER A 22 -10.35 12.15 5.61
C SER A 22 -10.66 11.18 4.46
N SER A 23 -9.91 11.23 3.37
CA SER A 23 -10.08 10.34 2.24
C SER A 23 -9.31 9.04 2.43
N THR A 24 -9.90 7.93 1.95
CA THR A 24 -9.30 6.60 1.95
C THR A 24 -9.41 6.03 0.54
N TRP A 25 -8.31 5.53 -0.01
CA TRP A 25 -8.31 4.96 -1.36
C TRP A 25 -7.32 3.80 -1.48
N ARG A 26 -7.60 2.89 -2.42
CA ARG A 26 -6.66 1.84 -2.83
C ARG A 26 -5.59 2.46 -3.71
N VAL A 27 -4.33 2.33 -3.29
CA VAL A 27 -3.18 2.92 -3.98
C VAL A 27 -2.75 2.05 -5.15
N ALA A 28 -2.69 0.74 -4.91
CA ALA A 28 -2.31 -0.25 -5.91
C ALA A 28 -3.14 -1.52 -5.73
N ASP A 29 -3.57 -2.10 -6.84
CA ASP A 29 -4.15 -3.44 -6.94
C ASP A 29 -3.04 -4.37 -7.44
N ILE A 30 -2.28 -4.94 -6.50
CA ILE A 30 -1.03 -5.67 -6.78
C ILE A 30 -1.36 -7.12 -7.20
N ASN A 31 -2.30 -7.76 -6.51
CA ASN A 31 -2.80 -9.09 -6.87
C ASN A 31 -4.25 -8.98 -7.36
N SER A 32 -4.40 -8.80 -8.67
CA SER A 32 -5.70 -8.47 -9.25
C SER A 32 -6.81 -9.48 -8.89
N GLY A 33 -7.96 -8.94 -8.49
CA GLY A 33 -9.16 -9.71 -8.18
C GLY A 33 -9.33 -9.96 -6.68
N ALA A 34 -9.82 -11.15 -6.32
CA ALA A 34 -10.18 -11.49 -4.95
C ALA A 34 -9.04 -12.09 -4.12
N SER A 35 -7.83 -12.16 -4.68
CA SER A 35 -6.65 -12.72 -3.99
C SER A 35 -5.90 -11.63 -3.26
N ASP A 36 -5.31 -11.95 -2.11
CA ASP A 36 -4.55 -10.99 -1.32
C ASP A 36 -3.14 -10.76 -1.92
N SER A 37 -2.68 -9.51 -1.94
CA SER A 37 -1.25 -9.17 -2.07
C SER A 37 -0.54 -9.03 -0.72
N SER A 38 -1.30 -8.82 0.37
CA SER A 38 -0.81 -8.62 1.74
C SER A 38 0.42 -7.68 1.86
N PRO A 39 0.30 -6.40 1.44
CA PRO A 39 1.42 -5.47 1.44
C PRO A 39 1.94 -5.19 2.85
N GLY A 40 3.26 -5.22 3.02
CA GLY A 40 3.90 -4.95 4.30
C GLY A 40 3.83 -6.09 5.31
N TYR A 41 3.39 -7.29 4.92
CA TYR A 41 3.17 -8.42 5.84
C TYR A 41 4.44 -8.87 6.58
N TYR A 42 5.60 -8.85 5.91
CA TYR A 42 6.89 -9.21 6.48
C TYR A 42 7.78 -7.99 6.75
N MET A 43 7.68 -6.96 5.92
CA MET A 43 8.48 -5.75 6.04
C MET A 43 7.81 -4.55 5.39
N ALA A 44 7.95 -3.40 6.05
CA ALA A 44 7.69 -2.10 5.47
C ALA A 44 8.66 -1.09 6.10
N ILE A 45 9.27 -0.23 5.30
CA ILE A 45 10.18 0.83 5.75
C ILE A 45 10.04 2.06 4.86
N LEU A 46 9.99 3.23 5.49
CA LEU A 46 10.03 4.52 4.80
C LEU A 46 11.47 5.02 4.78
N VAL A 47 12.01 5.32 3.59
CA VAL A 47 13.33 5.92 3.41
C VAL A 47 13.18 7.15 2.52
N GLY A 48 13.31 8.33 3.12
CA GLY A 48 12.95 9.57 2.43
C GLY A 48 11.46 9.57 2.06
N ASP A 49 11.17 9.84 0.79
CA ASP A 49 9.82 9.86 0.25
C ASP A 49 9.44 8.53 -0.45
N THR A 50 10.21 7.46 -0.23
CA THR A 50 9.94 6.15 -0.83
C THR A 50 9.57 5.13 0.25
N LEU A 51 8.38 4.54 0.12
CA LEU A 51 7.92 3.42 0.93
C LEU A 51 8.38 2.11 0.27
N TYR A 52 9.18 1.33 0.99
CA TYR A 52 9.58 -0.02 0.63
C TYR A 52 8.77 -1.03 1.43
N PHE A 53 8.24 -2.06 0.79
CA PHE A 53 7.42 -3.07 1.44
C PHE A 53 7.43 -4.39 0.66
N ASN A 54 7.07 -5.50 1.31
CA ASN A 54 6.84 -6.75 0.58
C ASN A 54 5.38 -6.87 0.12
N ALA A 55 5.12 -7.49 -1.02
CA ALA A 55 3.77 -7.86 -1.46
C ALA A 55 3.83 -9.06 -2.41
N TYR A 56 2.72 -9.80 -2.52
CA TYR A 56 2.55 -10.91 -3.45
C TYR A 56 1.76 -10.48 -4.68
N ASP A 57 2.31 -10.69 -5.87
CA ASP A 57 1.69 -10.34 -7.15
C ASP A 57 0.77 -11.44 -7.73
N GLY A 58 0.65 -12.58 -7.04
CA GLY A 58 -0.09 -13.75 -7.52
C GLY A 58 0.72 -14.73 -8.36
N SER A 59 2.02 -14.47 -8.61
CA SER A 59 2.88 -15.29 -9.48
C SER A 59 4.13 -15.85 -8.81
N SER A 60 4.87 -15.03 -8.04
CA SER A 60 6.28 -15.35 -7.71
C SER A 60 6.59 -15.44 -6.21
N GLY A 61 5.60 -15.24 -5.33
CA GLY A 61 5.77 -15.22 -3.88
C GLY A 61 5.77 -13.79 -3.35
N TYR A 62 6.40 -13.50 -2.21
CA TYR A 62 6.48 -12.12 -1.71
C TYR A 62 7.77 -11.46 -2.21
N GLU A 63 7.65 -10.43 -3.04
CA GLU A 63 8.77 -9.63 -3.56
C GLU A 63 8.89 -8.29 -2.85
N LEU A 64 10.03 -7.59 -3.05
CA LEU A 64 10.23 -6.22 -2.61
C LEU A 64 9.61 -5.24 -3.63
N TRP A 65 8.79 -4.33 -3.11
CA TRP A 65 8.15 -3.24 -3.84
C TRP A 65 8.65 -1.90 -3.29
N ALA A 66 8.66 -0.89 -4.16
CA ALA A 66 8.98 0.49 -3.83
C ALA A 66 7.94 1.41 -4.44
N MET A 67 7.52 2.42 -3.68
CA MET A 67 6.54 3.40 -4.11
C MET A 67 6.91 4.77 -3.56
N ASP A 68 6.98 5.76 -4.43
CA ASP A 68 7.12 7.15 -4.00
C ASP A 68 5.80 7.63 -3.41
N ILE A 69 5.87 8.21 -2.22
CA ILE A 69 4.72 8.76 -1.52
C ILE A 69 4.70 10.27 -1.71
N GLU A 70 3.55 10.82 -2.10
CA GLU A 70 3.43 12.28 -2.12
C GLU A 70 3.47 12.81 -0.69
N HIS A 71 4.42 13.73 -0.45
CA HIS A 71 4.57 14.42 0.81
C HIS A 71 3.81 15.75 0.73
N SER A 72 2.58 15.81 1.23
CA SER A 72 1.89 17.08 1.45
C SER A 72 2.42 17.71 2.75
N ILE A 73 3.58 18.38 2.68
CA ILE A 73 4.01 19.25 3.79
C ILE A 73 3.18 20.53 3.71
N ILE A 74 2.05 20.55 4.42
CA ILE A 74 1.35 21.80 4.69
C ILE A 74 2.07 22.45 5.88
N TYR A 75 2.89 23.45 5.60
CA TYR A 75 3.37 24.37 6.62
C TYR A 75 2.21 25.34 6.96
N ASP A 76 1.81 25.34 8.22
CA ASP A 76 1.13 26.46 8.89
C ASP A 76 2.16 27.55 9.22
#